data_AF-A0A2J0KSA6-F1
#
_entry.id   AF-A0A2J0KSA6-F1
#
_cell.length_a   1.000
_cell.length_b   1.000
_cell.length_c   1.000
_cell.angle_alpha   90.00
_cell.angle_beta   90.00
_cell.angle_gamma   90.00
#
_symmetry.space_group_name_H-M   'P 1'
#
loop_
_entity.id
_entity.type
_entity.pdbx_description
1 polymer ?
#
loop_
_entity_poly.entity_id
_entity_poly.type
_entity_poly.pdbx_seq_one_letter_code
_entity_poly.pdbx_strand_id
1 'polypeptide(L)'
;MFLLSLAILAYNFNSFFHSKYPKNSNKSQDIGKGSVTSRTIKNATIKSQDLSSNLTIKYLKIKHRLDLNDSLTIGNGSPSHFTLGSGDVYSSGNFESEGDVYLDGTFSISESGVDSQYSTIFQGGDQATNITYTLPTTQAVAADYYLRNDGNGNLSWQGISGVTSFWTDMGTYIYPNNYS
;
A
#
# COMPACT_ATOMS: atom_id res chain seq x y z
N MET A 1 50.97 42.48 -48.72
CA MET A 1 49.57 42.49 -48.28
C MET A 1 48.82 41.16 -48.49
N PHE A 2 49.30 40.23 -49.34
CA PHE A 2 48.61 38.95 -49.59
C PHE A 2 48.82 37.86 -48.52
N LEU A 3 49.95 37.88 -47.80
CA LEU A 3 50.27 36.85 -46.80
C LEU A 3 49.43 36.98 -45.50
N LEU A 4 48.99 38.20 -45.15
CA LEU A 4 48.15 38.43 -43.97
C LEU A 4 46.71 37.91 -44.16
N SER A 5 46.22 37.92 -45.40
CA SER A 5 44.87 37.45 -45.77
C SER A 5 44.74 35.92 -45.66
N LEU A 6 45.79 35.17 -46.02
CA LEU A 6 45.78 33.71 -45.95
C LEU A 6 45.80 33.19 -44.49
N ALA A 7 46.53 33.88 -43.61
CA ALA A 7 46.60 33.53 -42.20
C ALA A 7 45.26 33.76 -41.48
N ILE A 8 44.54 34.83 -41.80
CA ILE A 8 43.21 35.13 -41.25
C ILE A 8 42.18 34.09 -41.74
N LEU A 9 42.28 33.65 -43.00
CA LEU A 9 41.39 32.61 -43.53
C LEU A 9 41.64 31.25 -42.87
N ALA A 10 42.91 30.87 -42.65
CA ALA A 10 43.28 29.63 -41.98
C ALA A 10 42.88 29.61 -40.49
N TYR A 11 42.99 30.74 -39.80
CA TYR A 11 42.59 30.86 -38.39
C TYR A 11 41.06 30.73 -38.22
N ASN A 12 40.29 31.30 -39.15
CA ASN A 12 38.83 31.19 -39.15
C ASN A 12 38.34 29.80 -39.60
N PHE A 13 39.04 29.14 -40.53
CA PHE A 13 38.72 27.76 -40.91
C PHE A 13 38.86 26.80 -39.71
N ASN A 14 39.88 26.99 -38.87
CA ASN A 14 40.11 26.10 -37.73
C ASN A 14 39.07 26.31 -36.61
N SER A 15 38.49 27.50 -36.48
CA SER A 15 37.43 27.77 -35.49
C SER A 15 36.04 27.29 -35.95
N PHE A 16 35.78 27.28 -37.26
CA PHE A 16 34.48 26.89 -37.82
C PHE A 16 34.18 25.39 -37.66
N PHE A 17 35.20 24.52 -37.59
CA PHE A 17 35.01 23.07 -37.48
C PHE A 17 35.04 22.50 -36.05
N HIS A 18 35.37 23.30 -35.03
CA HIS A 18 35.44 22.81 -33.64
C HIS A 18 34.13 22.99 -32.84
N SER A 19 33.08 23.59 -33.41
CA SER A 19 31.79 23.73 -32.76
C SER A 19 30.74 22.82 -33.40
N LYS A 20 30.85 21.50 -33.22
CA LYS A 20 29.76 20.58 -33.59
C LYS A 20 29.07 19.87 -32.45
N TYR A 21 29.54 20.07 -31.21
CA TYR A 21 28.89 19.50 -30.05
C TYR A 21 28.90 20.53 -28.92
N PRO A 22 27.75 21.04 -28.46
CA PRO A 22 27.72 21.82 -27.23
C PRO A 22 28.41 21.00 -26.13
N LYS A 23 29.18 21.65 -25.26
CA LYS A 23 30.03 21.00 -24.22
C LYS A 23 29.27 20.04 -23.27
N ASN A 24 27.94 19.93 -23.40
CA ASN A 24 27.05 19.08 -22.61
C ASN A 24 26.17 18.13 -23.46
N SER A 25 26.43 17.96 -24.77
CA SER A 25 25.72 16.93 -25.56
C SER A 25 26.41 15.58 -25.42
N ASN A 26 25.66 14.56 -24.99
CA ASN A 26 26.12 13.17 -25.00
C ASN A 26 26.51 12.76 -26.43
N LYS A 27 27.70 12.22 -26.63
CA LYS A 27 28.13 11.68 -27.94
C LYS A 27 27.42 10.35 -28.17
N SER A 28 27.25 9.93 -29.43
CA SER A 28 26.63 8.63 -29.75
C SER A 28 27.35 7.42 -29.10
N GLN A 29 28.65 7.58 -28.81
CA GLN A 29 29.46 6.60 -28.07
C GLN A 29 29.01 6.45 -26.61
N ASP A 30 28.48 7.51 -26.00
CA ASP A 30 27.98 7.53 -24.61
C ASP A 30 26.59 6.86 -24.48
N ILE A 31 26.00 6.44 -25.60
CA ILE A 31 24.72 5.72 -25.70
C ILE A 31 24.96 4.22 -26.01
N GLY A 32 26.23 3.81 -26.17
CA GLY A 32 26.63 2.41 -26.32
C GLY A 32 26.49 1.60 -25.03
N LYS A 33 26.20 0.29 -25.16
CA LYS A 33 25.86 -0.70 -24.11
C LYS A 33 26.34 -0.30 -22.69
N GLY A 34 25.41 0.18 -21.86
CA GLY A 34 25.61 0.41 -20.42
C GLY A 34 26.08 1.81 -20.00
N SER A 35 26.18 2.77 -20.94
CA SER A 35 26.95 4.01 -20.73
C SER A 35 26.20 5.18 -20.06
N VAL A 36 24.88 5.13 -19.91
CA VAL A 36 24.18 6.13 -19.07
C VAL A 36 24.22 5.67 -17.60
N THR A 37 25.38 5.82 -16.96
CA THR A 37 25.55 5.53 -15.53
C THR A 37 24.94 6.65 -14.69
N SER A 38 24.55 6.36 -13.44
CA SER A 38 23.91 7.34 -12.52
C SER A 38 24.72 8.63 -12.30
N ARG A 39 26.02 8.63 -12.61
CA ARG A 39 26.86 9.84 -12.58
C ARG A 39 26.51 10.86 -13.67
N THR A 40 25.88 10.45 -14.77
CA THR A 40 25.56 11.29 -15.94
C THR A 40 24.17 11.94 -15.87
N ILE A 41 23.24 11.37 -15.08
CA ILE A 41 21.88 11.89 -14.88
C ILE A 41 21.84 12.54 -13.48
N LYS A 42 22.02 13.86 -13.38
CA LYS A 42 21.85 14.60 -12.13
C LYS A 42 20.37 14.68 -11.74
N ASN A 43 20.05 14.97 -10.48
CA ASN A 43 18.68 15.27 -10.05
C ASN A 43 18.04 16.28 -11.02
N ALA A 44 16.84 15.97 -11.53
CA ALA A 44 16.06 16.71 -12.55
C ALA A 44 16.45 16.56 -14.04
N THR A 45 17.25 15.55 -14.44
CA THR A 45 17.67 15.41 -15.86
C THR A 45 16.65 14.71 -16.77
N ILE A 46 15.70 13.95 -16.23
CA ILE A 46 14.65 13.29 -17.03
C ILE A 46 13.30 13.82 -16.55
N LYS A 47 12.65 14.61 -17.39
CA LYS A 47 11.29 15.12 -17.20
C LYS A 47 10.29 14.14 -17.83
N SER A 48 9.01 14.25 -17.49
CA SER A 48 7.95 13.43 -18.08
C SER A 48 7.92 13.51 -19.62
N GLN A 49 8.17 14.70 -20.18
CA GLN A 49 8.29 14.94 -21.62
C GLN A 49 9.45 14.20 -22.29
N ASP A 50 10.47 13.79 -21.53
CA ASP A 50 11.61 13.02 -22.03
C ASP A 50 11.31 11.50 -22.04
N LEU A 51 10.19 11.10 -21.45
CA LEU A 51 9.73 9.71 -21.40
C LEU A 51 8.58 9.48 -22.39
N SER A 52 8.55 8.29 -23.00
CA SER A 52 7.38 7.83 -23.74
C SER A 52 6.22 7.56 -22.79
N SER A 53 4.98 7.83 -23.22
CA SER A 53 3.77 7.49 -22.46
C SER A 53 3.64 5.99 -22.17
N ASN A 54 4.32 5.14 -22.93
CA ASN A 54 4.31 3.68 -22.81
C ASN A 54 5.70 3.09 -22.50
N LEU A 55 6.52 3.80 -21.72
CA LEU A 55 7.85 3.30 -21.34
C LEU A 55 7.76 1.92 -20.67
N THR A 56 8.48 0.94 -21.23
CA THR A 56 8.58 -0.41 -20.66
C THR A 56 9.97 -0.62 -20.06
N ILE A 57 10.03 -0.92 -18.76
CA ILE A 57 11.27 -1.27 -18.05
C ILE A 57 11.18 -2.73 -17.60
N LYS A 58 12.01 -3.61 -18.15
CA LYS A 58 11.99 -5.05 -17.79
C LYS A 58 12.56 -5.33 -16.40
N TYR A 59 13.54 -4.53 -15.96
CA TYR A 59 14.21 -4.70 -14.66
C TYR A 59 14.42 -3.33 -14.02
N LEU A 60 13.57 -2.99 -13.07
CA LEU A 60 13.68 -1.78 -12.27
C LEU A 60 14.17 -2.15 -10.87
N LYS A 61 15.32 -1.61 -10.45
CA LYS A 61 15.85 -1.77 -9.09
C LYS A 61 15.94 -0.40 -8.42
N ILE A 62 15.15 -0.20 -7.37
CA ILE A 62 15.12 1.02 -6.58
C ILE A 62 15.75 0.70 -5.23
N LYS A 63 16.78 1.46 -4.84
CA LYS A 63 17.53 1.21 -3.58
C LYS A 63 16.89 1.84 -2.35
N HIS A 64 16.11 2.91 -2.54
CA HIS A 64 15.57 3.68 -1.43
C HIS A 64 14.07 3.90 -1.60
N ARG A 65 13.66 4.84 -2.47
CA ARG A 65 12.26 5.27 -2.57
C ARG A 65 11.79 5.38 -4.01
N LEU A 66 10.53 5.01 -4.24
CA LEU A 66 9.75 5.31 -5.43
C LEU A 66 8.65 6.29 -5.02
N ASP A 67 8.63 7.48 -5.60
CA ASP A 67 7.56 8.45 -5.40
C ASP A 67 6.69 8.50 -6.66
N LEU A 68 5.37 8.42 -6.47
CA LEU A 68 4.38 8.45 -7.55
C LEU A 68 3.33 9.51 -7.21
N ASN A 69 2.88 10.25 -8.23
CA ASN A 69 1.92 11.35 -8.03
C ASN A 69 0.46 10.89 -8.05
N ASP A 70 0.17 9.69 -8.53
CA ASP A 70 -1.19 9.19 -8.73
C ASP A 70 -1.32 7.74 -8.26
N SER A 71 -0.93 6.76 -9.10
CA SER A 71 -1.12 5.35 -8.78
C SER A 71 0.09 4.48 -9.14
N LEU A 72 0.17 3.34 -8.46
CA LEU A 72 1.01 2.20 -8.82
C LEU A 72 0.10 1.01 -9.09
N THR A 73 0.12 0.50 -10.31
CA THR A 73 -0.54 -0.78 -10.64
C THR A 73 0.51 -1.87 -10.73
N ILE A 74 0.40 -2.89 -9.88
CA ILE A 74 1.27 -4.07 -9.88
C ILE A 74 0.42 -5.27 -10.27
N GLY A 75 1.01 -6.21 -11.01
CA GLY A 75 0.35 -7.49 -11.25
C GLY A 75 -0.79 -7.45 -12.27
N ASN A 76 -0.81 -6.48 -13.18
CA ASN A 76 -1.71 -6.55 -14.33
C ASN A 76 -1.21 -7.65 -15.29
N GLY A 77 -1.86 -8.82 -15.27
CA GLY A 77 -1.46 -10.02 -16.02
C GLY A 77 -0.96 -11.15 -15.11
N SER A 78 -0.27 -12.16 -15.68
CA SER A 78 0.29 -13.28 -14.90
C SER A 78 1.82 -13.17 -14.79
N PRO A 79 2.43 -13.22 -13.59
CA PRO A 79 1.81 -13.30 -12.26
C PRO A 79 1.31 -11.94 -11.74
N SER A 80 0.22 -11.95 -10.96
CA SER A 80 -0.50 -10.75 -10.51
C SER A 80 -0.20 -10.30 -9.07
N HIS A 81 0.85 -10.81 -8.44
CA HIS A 81 1.07 -10.58 -7.00
C HIS A 81 2.05 -9.44 -6.70
N PHE A 82 1.77 -8.74 -5.60
CA PHE A 82 2.72 -7.89 -4.89
C PHE A 82 3.26 -8.66 -3.69
N THR A 83 4.58 -8.70 -3.52
CA THR A 83 5.23 -9.35 -2.38
C THR A 83 6.12 -8.34 -1.68
N LEU A 84 5.88 -8.13 -0.39
CA LEU A 84 6.83 -7.49 0.50
C LEU A 84 7.74 -8.54 1.12
N GLY A 85 8.99 -8.16 1.40
CA GLY A 85 9.89 -8.99 2.20
C GLY A 85 9.47 -8.98 3.67
N SER A 86 10.34 -8.49 4.55
CA SER A 86 10.06 -8.37 5.99
C SER A 86 9.39 -7.05 6.40
N GLY A 87 8.70 -6.38 5.47
CA GLY A 87 8.16 -5.03 5.69
C GLY A 87 6.64 -4.99 5.70
N ASP A 88 6.09 -3.91 6.22
CA ASP A 88 4.66 -3.69 6.35
C ASP A 88 4.07 -2.95 5.14
N VAL A 89 2.78 -3.19 4.88
CA VAL A 89 1.96 -2.28 4.08
C VAL A 89 1.37 -1.25 5.04
N TYR A 90 1.61 0.03 4.80
CA TYR A 90 0.97 1.13 5.53
C TYR A 90 0.10 1.93 4.58
N SER A 91 -1.19 2.08 4.92
CA SER A 91 -2.11 3.02 4.27
C SER A 91 -2.50 4.09 5.28
N SER A 92 -2.35 5.36 4.90
CA SER A 92 -2.85 6.49 5.71
C SER A 92 -4.34 6.74 5.52
N GLY A 93 -4.98 6.01 4.60
CA GLY A 93 -6.41 6.07 4.33
C GLY A 93 -7.02 4.68 4.40
N ASN A 94 -7.98 4.42 3.52
CA ASN A 94 -8.63 3.11 3.46
C ASN A 94 -7.69 2.04 2.89
N PHE A 95 -7.89 0.80 3.32
CA PHE A 95 -7.41 -0.39 2.64
C PHE A 95 -8.63 -1.15 2.13
N GLU A 96 -8.73 -1.31 0.81
CA GLU A 96 -9.89 -1.94 0.16
C GLU A 96 -9.44 -3.22 -0.56
N SER A 97 -10.22 -4.28 -0.41
CA SER A 97 -10.05 -5.55 -1.11
C SER A 97 -11.38 -5.95 -1.73
N GLU A 98 -11.36 -6.27 -3.02
CA GLU A 98 -12.54 -6.83 -3.72
C GLU A 98 -12.75 -8.32 -3.40
N GLY A 99 -11.70 -8.99 -2.92
CA GLY A 99 -11.73 -10.41 -2.56
C GLY A 99 -11.38 -10.66 -1.11
N ASP A 100 -11.11 -11.93 -0.81
CA ASP A 100 -10.79 -12.39 0.54
C ASP A 100 -9.48 -11.78 1.07
N VAL A 101 -9.47 -11.46 2.36
CA VAL A 101 -8.26 -11.11 3.10
C VAL A 101 -7.84 -12.31 3.94
N TYR A 102 -6.67 -12.88 3.61
CA TYR A 102 -6.07 -13.95 4.41
C TYR A 102 -5.09 -13.37 5.43
N LEU A 103 -5.24 -13.75 6.70
CA LEU A 103 -4.38 -13.31 7.79
C LEU A 103 -3.79 -14.55 8.47
N ASP A 104 -2.46 -14.67 8.42
CA ASP A 104 -1.71 -15.69 9.16
C ASP A 104 -1.31 -15.13 10.53
N GLY A 105 -2.31 -14.96 11.41
CA GLY A 105 -2.13 -14.32 12.71
C GLY A 105 -3.43 -13.78 13.28
N THR A 106 -3.38 -12.57 13.84
CA THR A 106 -4.52 -11.92 14.49
C THR A 106 -4.96 -10.67 13.73
N PHE A 107 -6.26 -10.38 13.79
CA PHE A 107 -6.81 -9.10 13.35
C PHE A 107 -7.02 -8.20 14.56
N SER A 108 -6.27 -7.10 14.63
CA SER A 108 -6.31 -6.16 15.75
C SER A 108 -6.99 -4.85 15.34
N ILE A 109 -7.93 -4.39 16.16
CA ILE A 109 -8.63 -3.11 16.03
C ILE A 109 -8.24 -2.25 17.22
N SER A 110 -7.41 -1.24 17.01
CA SER A 110 -7.06 -0.27 18.05
C SER A 110 -8.28 0.52 18.49
N GLU A 111 -8.33 0.86 19.78
CA GLU A 111 -9.34 1.79 20.28
C GLU A 111 -9.23 3.17 19.61
N SER A 112 -10.33 3.93 19.61
CA SER A 112 -10.35 5.30 19.12
C SER A 112 -10.13 6.26 20.28
N GLY A 113 -8.96 6.90 20.35
CA GLY A 113 -8.63 7.87 21.40
C GLY A 113 -7.25 8.50 21.21
N VAL A 114 -7.03 9.66 21.86
CA VAL A 114 -5.78 10.42 21.75
C VAL A 114 -4.57 9.68 22.33
N ASP A 115 -4.80 8.78 23.29
CA ASP A 115 -3.78 7.96 23.97
C ASP A 115 -4.22 6.49 24.01
N SER A 116 -4.52 5.93 22.83
CA SER A 116 -4.96 4.55 22.67
C SER A 116 -3.87 3.56 23.09
N GLN A 117 -4.11 2.75 24.11
CA GLN A 117 -3.20 1.74 24.67
C GLN A 117 -3.68 0.30 24.42
N TYR A 118 -4.96 0.13 24.09
CA TYR A 118 -5.59 -1.17 23.96
C TYR A 118 -6.15 -1.43 22.56
N SER A 119 -6.38 -2.71 22.26
CA SER A 119 -7.00 -3.16 21.02
C SER A 119 -7.98 -4.30 21.28
N THR A 120 -9.00 -4.38 20.43
CA THR A 120 -9.84 -5.56 20.30
C THR A 120 -9.18 -6.50 19.30
N ILE A 121 -8.93 -7.74 19.70
CA ILE A 121 -8.25 -8.73 18.86
C ILE A 121 -9.23 -9.84 18.48
N PHE A 122 -9.37 -10.09 17.18
CA PHE A 122 -9.97 -11.31 16.65
C PHE A 122 -8.85 -12.30 16.34
N GLN A 123 -8.90 -13.45 17.01
CA GLN A 123 -7.91 -14.52 16.90
C GLN A 123 -8.62 -15.87 16.77
N GLY A 124 -8.19 -16.66 15.79
CA GLY A 124 -8.58 -18.07 15.71
C GLY A 124 -7.91 -18.90 16.80
N GLY A 125 -8.64 -19.84 17.40
CA GLY A 125 -8.04 -20.91 18.20
C GLY A 125 -7.55 -22.06 17.33
N ASP A 126 -6.98 -23.09 17.95
CA ASP A 126 -6.63 -24.34 17.27
C ASP A 126 -7.92 -25.08 16.84
N GLN A 127 -8.10 -25.29 15.53
CA GLN A 127 -9.32 -25.87 14.98
C GLN A 127 -9.04 -27.22 14.31
N ALA A 128 -10.01 -28.14 14.42
CA ALA A 128 -9.97 -29.43 13.72
C ALA A 128 -10.53 -29.37 12.28
N THR A 129 -11.20 -28.28 11.93
CA THR A 129 -11.81 -28.01 10.62
C THR A 129 -12.00 -26.50 10.47
N ASN A 130 -12.22 -26.03 9.24
CA ASN A 130 -12.57 -24.64 9.00
C ASN A 130 -13.89 -24.29 9.73
N ILE A 131 -13.90 -23.12 10.37
CA ILE A 131 -15.08 -22.51 10.96
C ILE A 131 -15.37 -21.20 10.25
N THR A 132 -16.56 -21.06 9.68
CA THR A 132 -17.03 -19.83 9.04
C THR A 132 -18.11 -19.21 9.90
N TYR A 133 -17.91 -17.94 10.30
CA TYR A 133 -18.94 -17.16 10.97
C TYR A 133 -19.60 -16.22 9.97
N THR A 134 -20.89 -16.39 9.73
CA THR A 134 -21.69 -15.52 8.87
C THR A 134 -22.45 -14.52 9.73
N LEU A 135 -22.14 -13.23 9.60
CA LEU A 135 -22.82 -12.16 10.34
C LEU A 135 -24.27 -11.99 9.87
N PRO A 136 -25.17 -11.47 10.73
CA PRO A 136 -26.52 -11.11 10.31
C PRO A 136 -26.49 -10.05 9.20
N THR A 137 -27.46 -10.11 8.29
CA THR A 137 -27.60 -9.14 7.19
C THR A 137 -28.22 -7.81 7.62
N THR A 138 -28.76 -7.73 8.84
CA THR A 138 -29.39 -6.53 9.38
C THR A 138 -29.02 -6.34 10.85
N GLN A 139 -29.13 -5.11 11.34
CA GLN A 139 -29.04 -4.79 12.76
C GLN A 139 -30.25 -5.35 13.55
N ALA A 140 -30.14 -5.41 14.88
CA ALA A 140 -31.19 -5.93 15.75
C ALA A 140 -32.47 -5.07 15.68
N VAL A 141 -33.65 -5.68 15.80
CA VAL A 141 -34.91 -4.91 15.67
C VAL A 141 -35.17 -3.95 16.85
N ALA A 142 -34.52 -4.16 18.00
CA ALA A 142 -34.60 -3.31 19.19
C ALA A 142 -33.36 -3.51 20.08
N ALA A 143 -33.30 -2.81 21.22
CA ALA A 143 -32.36 -3.09 22.30
C ALA A 143 -32.59 -4.50 22.90
N ASP A 144 -31.64 -4.97 23.71
CA ASP A 144 -31.71 -6.25 24.43
C ASP A 144 -31.67 -7.50 23.53
N TYR A 145 -30.84 -7.43 22.48
CA TYR A 145 -30.49 -8.53 21.59
C TYR A 145 -29.00 -8.89 21.71
N TYR A 146 -28.68 -10.15 21.45
CA TYR A 146 -27.31 -10.64 21.36
C TYR A 146 -27.10 -11.44 20.07
N LEU A 147 -25.83 -11.56 19.64
CA LEU A 147 -25.47 -12.44 18.52
C LEU A 147 -25.41 -13.89 19.02
N ARG A 148 -26.30 -14.73 18.49
CA ARG A 148 -26.34 -16.16 18.77
C ARG A 148 -25.74 -16.93 17.60
N ASN A 149 -24.82 -17.85 17.90
CA ASN A 149 -24.39 -18.90 16.98
C ASN A 149 -25.38 -20.09 17.08
N ASP A 150 -25.80 -20.61 15.92
CA ASP A 150 -26.70 -21.77 15.80
C ASP A 150 -26.00 -23.13 15.93
N GLY A 151 -24.66 -23.14 16.01
CA GLY A 151 -23.83 -24.35 16.03
C GLY A 151 -23.24 -24.71 14.66
N ASN A 152 -23.66 -24.01 13.60
CA ASN A 152 -23.18 -24.16 12.23
C ASN A 152 -22.43 -22.91 11.73
N GLY A 153 -22.26 -21.89 12.59
CA GLY A 153 -21.54 -20.67 12.28
C GLY A 153 -22.43 -19.54 11.75
N ASN A 154 -23.74 -19.73 11.64
CA ASN A 154 -24.64 -18.62 11.32
C ASN A 154 -24.89 -17.80 12.58
N LEU A 155 -24.60 -16.51 12.51
CA LEU A 155 -24.87 -15.56 13.59
C LEU A 155 -26.18 -14.83 13.30
N SER A 156 -27.07 -14.82 14.28
CA SER A 156 -28.36 -14.12 14.21
C SER A 156 -28.63 -13.32 15.48
N TRP A 157 -29.33 -12.19 15.36
CA TRP A 157 -29.82 -11.44 16.51
C TRP A 157 -30.93 -12.21 17.22
N GLN A 158 -30.74 -12.53 18.50
CA GLN A 158 -31.73 -13.18 19.35
C GLN A 158 -32.11 -12.23 20.49
N GLY A 159 -33.42 -12.00 20.66
CA GLY A 159 -33.94 -11.21 21.77
C GLY A 159 -33.86 -12.01 23.09
N ILE A 160 -33.50 -11.33 24.18
CA ILE A 160 -33.34 -11.95 25.50
C ILE A 160 -34.66 -12.60 25.98
N SER A 161 -35.81 -12.02 25.66
CA SER A 161 -37.14 -12.55 26.00
C SER A 161 -37.50 -13.87 25.29
N GLY A 162 -36.79 -14.24 24.22
CA GLY A 162 -37.00 -15.49 23.49
C GLY A 162 -36.30 -16.70 24.10
N VAL A 163 -35.59 -16.54 25.22
CA VAL A 163 -34.84 -17.60 25.90
C VAL A 163 -35.56 -17.97 27.20
N THR A 164 -35.99 -19.23 27.32
CA THR A 164 -36.82 -19.71 28.45
C THR A 164 -36.07 -19.87 29.77
N SER A 165 -34.78 -19.53 29.83
CA SER A 165 -33.90 -19.83 30.97
C SER A 165 -32.88 -18.72 31.23
N PHE A 166 -33.28 -17.46 31.03
CA PHE A 166 -32.48 -16.33 31.44
C PHE A 166 -32.85 -15.94 32.88
N TRP A 167 -31.85 -15.85 33.76
CA TRP A 167 -32.02 -15.33 35.11
C TRP A 167 -31.53 -13.88 35.12
N THR A 168 -32.45 -12.93 35.28
CA THR A 168 -32.12 -11.53 35.55
C THR A 168 -32.04 -11.35 37.06
N ASP A 169 -30.85 -11.09 37.60
CA ASP A 169 -30.75 -10.48 38.93
C ASP A 169 -30.82 -8.95 38.76
N MET A 170 -31.85 -8.34 39.36
CA MET A 170 -32.00 -6.90 39.41
C MET A 170 -31.98 -6.48 40.88
N GLY A 171 -30.83 -6.02 41.36
CA GLY A 171 -30.67 -5.50 42.71
C GLY A 171 -30.24 -4.04 42.69
N THR A 172 -31.02 -3.17 43.35
CA THR A 172 -30.57 -1.82 43.76
C THR A 172 -30.21 -1.76 45.25
N TYR A 173 -30.30 -2.87 45.99
CA TYR A 173 -30.17 -2.88 47.44
C TYR A 173 -28.78 -3.34 47.90
N ILE A 174 -28.06 -2.42 48.54
CA ILE A 174 -26.76 -2.61 49.21
C ILE A 174 -26.93 -3.29 50.59
N TYR A 175 -28.17 -3.55 51.02
CA TYR A 175 -28.40 -4.21 52.31
C TYR A 175 -28.52 -5.73 52.13
N PRO A 176 -27.77 -6.53 52.90
CA PRO A 176 -27.93 -7.98 52.87
C PRO A 176 -29.36 -8.34 53.22
N ASN A 177 -29.93 -9.23 52.43
CA ASN A 177 -31.19 -9.89 52.73
C ASN A 177 -31.03 -10.65 54.04
N ASN A 178 -31.54 -10.08 55.14
CA ASN A 178 -31.71 -10.79 56.39
C ASN A 178 -32.79 -11.87 56.20
N TYR A 179 -32.41 -13.02 55.64
CA TYR A 179 -33.17 -14.24 55.83
C TYR A 179 -32.72 -14.86 57.15
N SER A 180 -33.67 -14.87 58.09
CA SER A 180 -33.60 -15.43 59.44
C SER A 180 -33.15 -16.88 59.49
#